data_AF-A0A800J636-F1
#
_entry.id   AF-A0A800J636-F1
#
_cell.length_a   1.000
_cell.length_b   1.000
_cell.length_c   1.000
_cell.angle_alpha   90.00
_cell.angle_beta   90.00
_cell.angle_gamma   90.00
#
_symmetry.space_group_name_H-M   'P 1'
#
loop_
_entity.id
_entity.type
_entity.pdbx_description
1 polymer ?
#
loop_
_entity_poly.entity_id
_entity_poly.type
_entity_poly.pdbx_seq_one_letter_code
_entity_poly.pdbx_strand_id
1 'polypeptide(L)'
;MLRLAPSPQAPRFSDRPTDAIDRAVAAHDADPLSESGRALAGLPLRFAPEPEAPSLPAPGADWTLADTIGEIERRGAQLVMTSRGLRVRHANRLPDLARNVARHERALAVRLRLGNHPVPVPFDAAAWDPAVRLHAAWFALEFEAPPVPFALRPGETCVDASLLRAGIAGRVAAGPEAPSATRLRSELAVLFEGYAPSVQTAPVATPRRLAA
;
A
#
# COMPACT_ATOMS: atom_id res chain seq x y z
N MET A 1 -28.07 62.98 -25.46
CA MET A 1 -28.16 61.54 -25.80
C MET A 1 -26.74 60.97 -25.83
N LEU A 2 -26.31 60.27 -24.78
CA LEU A 2 -25.00 59.62 -24.68
C LEU A 2 -25.20 58.10 -24.84
N ARG A 3 -24.61 57.50 -25.86
CA ARG A 3 -24.61 56.06 -26.11
C ARG A 3 -23.55 55.39 -25.22
N LEU A 4 -23.96 54.43 -24.40
CA LEU A 4 -23.08 53.51 -23.67
C LEU A 4 -22.40 52.56 -24.65
N ALA A 5 -21.06 52.49 -24.60
CA ALA A 5 -20.28 51.48 -25.30
C ALA A 5 -20.38 50.11 -24.57
N PRO A 6 -20.41 48.98 -25.29
CA PRO A 6 -20.50 47.66 -24.67
C PRO A 6 -19.20 47.32 -23.92
N SER A 7 -19.33 46.81 -22.70
CA SER A 7 -18.22 46.28 -21.91
C SER A 7 -17.57 45.07 -22.62
N PRO A 8 -16.23 44.95 -22.60
CA PRO A 8 -15.54 43.79 -23.17
C PRO A 8 -15.86 42.54 -22.34
N GLN A 9 -16.40 41.51 -23.00
CA GLN A 9 -16.61 40.21 -22.35
C GLN A 9 -15.26 39.55 -22.08
N ALA A 10 -15.05 39.09 -20.85
CA ALA A 10 -13.91 38.26 -20.50
C ALA A 10 -14.00 36.91 -21.26
N PRO A 11 -12.90 36.40 -21.80
CA PRO A 11 -12.88 35.12 -22.51
C PRO A 11 -13.28 33.97 -21.57
N ARG A 12 -14.21 33.14 -22.04
CA ARG A 12 -14.62 31.90 -21.36
C ARG A 12 -13.63 30.80 -21.72
N PHE A 13 -12.80 30.38 -20.77
CA PHE A 13 -11.90 29.25 -20.93
C PHE A 13 -12.48 27.99 -20.32
N SER A 14 -12.23 26.84 -20.94
CA SER A 14 -12.69 25.54 -20.43
C SER A 14 -11.70 24.97 -19.41
N ASP A 15 -12.19 24.12 -18.49
CA ASP A 15 -11.38 23.41 -17.49
C ASP A 15 -10.62 22.21 -18.09
N ARG A 16 -10.20 22.30 -19.36
CA ARG A 16 -9.33 21.29 -19.95
C ARG A 16 -7.89 21.54 -19.52
N PRO A 17 -7.14 20.50 -19.10
CA PRO A 17 -5.76 20.65 -18.62
C PRO A 17 -4.82 21.23 -19.68
N THR A 18 -5.14 21.08 -20.97
CA THR A 18 -4.41 21.69 -22.09
C THR A 18 -4.50 23.21 -22.07
N ASP A 19 -5.68 23.78 -21.74
CA ASP A 19 -5.92 25.23 -21.67
C ASP A 19 -5.14 25.89 -20.50
N ALA A 20 -4.72 25.10 -19.50
CA ALA A 20 -3.91 25.59 -18.37
C ALA A 20 -2.41 25.63 -18.72
N ILE A 21 -1.92 24.62 -19.44
CA ILE A 21 -0.53 24.56 -19.91
C ILE A 21 -0.29 25.66 -20.95
N ASP A 22 -1.20 25.84 -21.91
CA ASP A 22 -1.10 26.88 -22.92
C ASP A 22 -1.15 28.29 -22.30
N ARG A 23 -1.92 28.49 -21.21
CA ARG A 23 -1.92 29.73 -20.42
C ARG A 23 -0.62 29.97 -19.67
N ALA A 24 -0.02 28.92 -19.10
CA ALA A 24 1.24 29.05 -18.36
C ALA A 24 2.40 29.40 -19.30
N VAL A 25 2.44 28.81 -20.49
CA VAL A 25 3.41 29.15 -21.54
C VAL A 25 3.20 30.59 -22.03
N ALA A 26 1.96 30.98 -22.34
CA ALA A 26 1.67 32.35 -22.77
C ALA A 26 1.97 33.42 -21.70
N ALA A 27 1.82 33.10 -20.40
CA ALA A 27 2.19 33.99 -19.31
C ALA A 27 3.71 34.10 -19.10
N HIS A 28 4.46 33.03 -19.37
CA HIS A 28 5.91 33.01 -19.31
C HIS A 28 6.55 33.85 -20.44
N ASP A 29 5.95 33.81 -21.63
CA ASP A 29 6.45 34.51 -22.82
C ASP A 29 5.95 35.96 -22.94
N ALA A 30 4.99 36.38 -22.10
CA ALA A 30 4.41 37.73 -22.16
C ALA A 30 5.37 38.79 -21.57
N ASP A 31 5.52 39.92 -22.28
CA ASP A 31 6.22 41.10 -21.76
C ASP A 31 5.52 41.59 -20.47
N PRO A 32 6.21 41.63 -19.32
CA PRO A 32 5.62 41.98 -18.03
C PRO A 32 5.08 43.42 -17.96
N LEU A 33 5.45 44.27 -18.91
CA LEU A 33 4.94 45.65 -19.00
C LEU A 33 3.70 45.79 -19.87
N SER A 34 3.33 44.75 -20.62
CA SER A 34 2.14 44.71 -21.47
C SER A 34 0.84 44.60 -20.66
N GLU A 35 -0.25 45.11 -21.22
CA GLU A 35 -1.58 45.07 -20.59
C GLU A 35 -2.06 43.62 -20.34
N SER A 36 -1.73 42.70 -21.25
CA SER A 36 -1.97 41.26 -21.11
C SER A 36 -1.16 40.62 -19.99
N GLY A 37 0.12 40.99 -19.83
CA GLY A 37 0.98 40.51 -18.75
C GLY A 37 0.48 40.93 -17.37
N ARG A 38 -0.03 42.16 -17.23
CA ARG A 38 -0.64 42.65 -15.97
C ARG A 38 -1.95 41.95 -15.64
N ALA A 39 -2.78 41.66 -16.63
CA ALA A 39 -4.04 40.93 -16.43
C ALA A 39 -3.80 39.48 -15.94
N LEU A 40 -2.71 38.84 -16.37
CA LEU A 40 -2.34 37.49 -15.94
C LEU A 40 -1.68 37.45 -14.56
N ALA A 41 -0.91 38.48 -14.18
CA ALA A 41 -0.25 38.58 -12.88
C ALA A 41 -1.23 38.73 -11.69
N GLY A 42 -2.46 39.18 -11.94
CA GLY A 42 -3.50 39.36 -10.93
C GLY A 42 -4.33 38.12 -10.61
N LEU A 43 -4.15 37.01 -11.33
CA LEU A 43 -4.91 35.78 -11.11
C LEU A 43 -4.14 34.87 -10.13
N PRO A 44 -4.70 34.52 -8.96
CA PRO A 44 -4.06 33.58 -8.07
C PRO A 44 -4.00 32.21 -8.75
N LEU A 45 -2.81 31.78 -9.15
CA LEU A 45 -2.53 30.42 -9.58
C LEU A 45 -2.80 29.48 -8.40
N ARG A 46 -4.03 28.99 -8.31
CA ARG A 46 -4.38 27.90 -7.40
C ARG A 46 -3.98 26.61 -8.08
N PHE A 47 -2.76 26.18 -7.82
CA PHE A 47 -2.39 24.78 -8.05
C PHE A 47 -3.29 23.94 -7.14
N ALA A 48 -4.05 23.01 -7.73
CA ALA A 48 -4.61 21.93 -6.93
C ALA A 48 -3.44 21.29 -6.14
N PRO A 49 -3.62 20.92 -4.86
CA PRO A 49 -2.59 20.15 -4.18
C PRO A 49 -2.28 18.96 -5.07
N GLU A 50 -1.00 18.80 -5.44
CA GLU A 50 -0.57 17.57 -6.09
C GLU A 50 -1.06 16.42 -5.20
N PRO A 51 -1.71 15.38 -5.74
CA PRO A 51 -1.88 14.16 -4.97
C PRO A 51 -0.47 13.78 -4.51
N GLU A 52 -0.22 13.81 -3.20
CA GLU A 52 1.07 13.41 -2.63
C GLU A 52 1.41 12.06 -3.25
N ALA A 53 2.35 12.07 -4.20
CA ALA A 53 2.88 10.84 -4.74
C ALA A 53 3.43 10.10 -3.52
N PRO A 54 3.06 8.83 -3.30
CA PRO A 54 3.56 8.09 -2.15
C PRO A 54 5.08 8.21 -2.16
N SER A 55 5.59 8.86 -1.12
CA SER A 55 6.98 9.28 -1.05
C SER A 55 7.83 8.02 -1.19
N LEU A 56 8.54 7.89 -2.31
CA LEU A 56 9.40 6.74 -2.52
C LEU A 56 10.48 6.79 -1.44
N PRO A 57 10.59 5.76 -0.60
CA PRO A 57 11.64 5.73 0.41
C PRO A 57 13.01 5.84 -0.28
N ALA A 58 13.86 6.73 0.24
CA ALA A 58 15.18 6.99 -0.35
C ALA A 58 15.97 5.69 -0.59
N PRO A 59 16.82 5.61 -1.63
CA PRO A 59 17.71 4.48 -1.83
C PRO A 59 18.50 4.20 -0.54
N GLY A 60 18.33 3.01 0.04
CA GLY A 60 18.96 2.67 1.31
C GLY A 60 18.05 2.75 2.54
N ALA A 61 16.83 3.31 2.43
CA ALA A 61 15.87 3.35 3.52
C ALA A 61 15.29 1.97 3.87
N ASP A 62 14.99 1.82 5.14
CA ASP A 62 14.45 0.62 5.76
C ASP A 62 12.92 0.61 5.62
N TRP A 63 12.41 -0.23 4.71
CA TRP A 63 10.98 -0.26 4.39
C TRP A 63 10.19 -1.00 5.43
N THR A 64 8.95 -0.56 5.67
CA THR A 64 8.00 -1.40 6.41
C THR A 64 7.63 -2.63 5.57
N LEU A 65 6.97 -3.61 6.19
CA LEU A 65 6.45 -4.76 5.47
C LEU A 65 5.42 -4.34 4.41
N ALA A 66 4.55 -3.36 4.75
CA ALA A 66 3.56 -2.82 3.83
C ALA A 66 4.21 -2.17 2.61
N ASP A 67 5.22 -1.31 2.82
CA ASP A 67 5.99 -0.68 1.75
C ASP A 67 6.67 -1.72 0.86
N THR A 68 7.27 -2.75 1.48
CA THR A 68 7.97 -3.82 0.75
C THR A 68 7.00 -4.60 -0.14
N ILE A 69 5.84 -4.98 0.39
CA ILE A 69 4.80 -5.67 -0.39
C ILE A 69 4.29 -4.77 -1.52
N GLY A 70 4.02 -3.49 -1.23
CA GLY A 70 3.56 -2.51 -2.22
C GLY A 70 4.57 -2.33 -3.34
N GLU A 71 5.86 -2.26 -3.04
CA GLU A 71 6.93 -2.13 -4.04
C GLU A 71 7.09 -3.41 -4.89
N ILE A 72 6.88 -4.60 -4.32
CA ILE A 72 6.85 -5.85 -5.09
C ILE A 72 5.71 -5.82 -6.11
N GLU A 73 4.51 -5.44 -5.67
CA GLU A 73 3.30 -5.35 -6.50
C GLU A 73 3.49 -4.30 -7.60
N ARG A 74 3.91 -3.09 -7.22
CA ARG A 74 4.10 -1.96 -8.13
C ARG A 74 5.16 -2.22 -9.20
N ARG A 75 6.28 -2.84 -8.84
CA ARG A 75 7.38 -3.14 -9.78
C ARG A 75 7.19 -4.49 -10.51
N GLY A 76 6.13 -5.23 -10.23
CA GLY A 76 5.91 -6.57 -10.78
C GLY A 76 7.05 -7.55 -10.45
N ALA A 77 7.69 -7.37 -9.30
CA ALA A 77 8.87 -8.13 -8.94
C ALA A 77 8.49 -9.59 -8.62
N GLN A 78 9.23 -10.53 -9.21
CA GLN A 78 9.02 -11.94 -8.93
C GLN A 78 9.90 -12.40 -7.77
N LEU A 79 9.30 -13.08 -6.80
CA LEU A 79 10.02 -13.72 -5.71
C LEU A 79 10.23 -15.21 -6.03
N VAL A 80 11.40 -15.73 -5.68
CA VAL A 80 11.79 -17.11 -5.92
C VAL A 80 12.27 -17.71 -4.61
N MET A 81 11.66 -18.82 -4.19
CA MET A 81 12.14 -19.60 -3.07
C MET A 81 13.35 -20.42 -3.51
N THR A 82 14.48 -20.27 -2.82
CA THR A 82 15.71 -21.04 -3.08
C THR A 82 16.09 -21.86 -1.86
N SER A 83 17.06 -22.76 -1.99
CA SER A 83 17.65 -23.47 -0.84
C SER A 83 18.32 -22.54 0.17
N ARG A 84 18.64 -21.30 -0.22
CA ARG A 84 19.25 -20.26 0.63
C ARG A 84 18.23 -19.19 1.07
N GLY A 85 16.94 -19.52 1.01
CA GLY A 85 15.86 -18.61 1.37
C GLY A 85 15.24 -17.87 0.18
N LEU A 86 14.43 -16.87 0.50
CA LEU A 86 13.65 -16.09 -0.45
C LEU A 86 14.51 -15.06 -1.18
N ARG A 87 14.37 -15.00 -2.52
CA ARG A 87 15.15 -14.08 -3.38
C ARG A 87 14.26 -13.35 -4.37
N VAL A 88 14.67 -12.14 -4.74
CA VAL A 88 14.07 -11.40 -5.85
C VAL A 88 14.71 -11.85 -7.16
N ARG A 89 13.89 -12.17 -8.15
CA ARG A 89 14.37 -12.48 -9.51
C ARG A 89 15.08 -11.25 -10.09
N HIS A 90 16.27 -11.45 -10.66
CA HIS A 90 17.12 -10.35 -11.13
C HIS A 90 17.47 -9.33 -10.03
N ALA A 91 17.72 -9.79 -8.80
CA ALA A 91 18.07 -8.95 -7.64
C ALA A 91 19.13 -7.87 -7.92
N ASN A 92 20.11 -8.13 -8.80
CA ASN A 92 21.14 -7.16 -9.18
C ASN A 92 20.57 -5.87 -9.81
N ARG A 93 19.36 -5.92 -10.37
CA ARG A 93 18.65 -4.74 -10.93
C ARG A 93 17.76 -4.03 -9.90
N LEU A 94 17.51 -4.66 -8.75
CA LEU A 94 16.62 -4.18 -7.69
C LEU A 94 17.24 -4.42 -6.31
N PRO A 95 18.43 -3.85 -6.02
CA PRO A 95 19.18 -4.15 -4.80
C PRO A 95 18.49 -3.65 -3.53
N ASP A 96 17.79 -2.52 -3.60
CA ASP A 96 16.95 -1.94 -2.55
C ASP A 96 15.82 -2.91 -2.14
N LEU A 97 15.12 -3.45 -3.14
CA LEU A 97 14.05 -4.40 -2.94
C LEU A 97 14.59 -5.73 -2.42
N ALA A 98 15.68 -6.25 -2.99
CA ALA A 98 16.27 -7.52 -2.56
C ALA A 98 16.66 -7.51 -1.07
N ARG A 99 17.21 -6.39 -0.59
CA ARG A 99 17.56 -6.19 0.82
C ARG A 99 16.32 -6.17 1.72
N ASN A 100 15.29 -5.41 1.35
CA ASN A 100 14.05 -5.34 2.15
C ASN A 100 13.25 -6.65 2.11
N VAL A 101 13.29 -7.39 1.00
CA VAL A 101 12.74 -8.75 0.91
C VAL A 101 13.45 -9.70 1.85
N ALA A 102 14.77 -9.64 1.95
CA ALA A 102 15.52 -10.45 2.89
C ALA A 102 15.18 -10.10 4.36
N ARG A 103 14.97 -8.82 4.66
CA ARG A 103 14.54 -8.37 6.00
C ARG A 103 13.16 -8.93 6.38
N HIS A 104 12.24 -8.96 5.43
CA HIS A 104 10.85 -9.39 5.63
C HIS A 104 10.59 -10.81 5.12
N GLU A 105 11.65 -11.63 5.00
CA GLU A 105 11.61 -12.93 4.33
C GLU A 105 10.50 -13.84 4.88
N ARG A 106 10.36 -13.90 6.21
CA ARG A 106 9.37 -14.74 6.86
C ARG A 106 7.94 -14.37 6.47
N ALA A 107 7.59 -13.09 6.52
CA ALA A 107 6.26 -12.61 6.14
C ALA A 107 5.98 -12.86 4.65
N LEU A 108 6.97 -12.60 3.80
CA LEU A 108 6.83 -12.82 2.35
C LEU A 108 6.76 -14.31 1.97
N ALA A 109 7.41 -15.19 2.73
CA ALA A 109 7.27 -16.63 2.56
C ALA A 109 5.85 -17.10 2.89
N VAL A 110 5.24 -16.57 3.97
CA VAL A 110 3.82 -16.82 4.27
C VAL A 110 2.93 -16.30 3.14
N ARG A 111 3.17 -15.07 2.65
CA ARG A 111 2.41 -14.52 1.52
C ARG A 111 2.45 -15.43 0.29
N LEU A 112 3.62 -15.97 -0.07
CA LEU A 112 3.75 -16.89 -1.20
C LEU A 112 3.04 -18.22 -0.95
N ARG A 113 3.05 -18.72 0.28
CA ARG A 113 2.33 -19.96 0.65
C ARG A 113 0.82 -19.78 0.59
N LEU A 114 0.31 -18.66 1.12
CA LEU A 114 -1.10 -18.29 1.02
C LEU A 114 -1.54 -18.05 -0.43
N GLY A 115 -0.62 -17.60 -1.30
CA GLY A 115 -0.87 -17.44 -2.73
C GLY A 115 -2.14 -16.61 -3.00
N ASN A 116 -3.02 -17.16 -3.85
CA ASN A 116 -4.32 -16.58 -4.20
C ASN A 116 -5.48 -17.30 -3.50
N HIS A 117 -5.24 -17.93 -2.35
CA HIS A 117 -6.33 -18.58 -1.61
C HIS A 117 -7.40 -17.56 -1.25
N PRO A 118 -8.70 -17.86 -1.49
CA PRO A 118 -9.77 -16.93 -1.20
C PRO A 118 -9.85 -16.72 0.32
N VAL A 119 -9.73 -15.46 0.77
CA VAL A 119 -9.87 -15.10 2.18
C VAL A 119 -11.36 -14.97 2.49
N PRO A 120 -11.91 -15.68 3.50
CA PRO A 120 -13.32 -15.61 3.83
C PRO A 120 -13.69 -14.26 4.42
N VAL A 121 -14.88 -13.75 4.08
CA VAL A 121 -15.53 -12.66 4.82
C VAL A 121 -15.75 -13.12 6.27
N PRO A 122 -15.49 -12.28 7.29
CA PRO A 122 -15.16 -10.86 7.23
C PRO A 122 -13.65 -10.53 7.27
N PHE A 123 -12.77 -11.51 7.07
CA PHE A 123 -11.32 -11.30 7.12
C PHE A 123 -10.73 -10.78 5.80
N ASP A 124 -11.53 -10.71 4.73
CA ASP A 124 -11.12 -10.04 3.50
C ASP A 124 -10.87 -8.54 3.78
N ALA A 125 -9.60 -8.19 3.83
CA ALA A 125 -9.12 -6.88 4.21
C ALA A 125 -8.72 -6.04 2.98
N ALA A 126 -9.36 -6.21 1.82
CA ALA A 126 -8.99 -5.53 0.57
C ALA A 126 -8.77 -4.01 0.68
N ALA A 127 -9.52 -3.32 1.54
CA ALA A 127 -9.40 -1.88 1.80
C ALA A 127 -8.23 -1.47 2.71
N TRP A 128 -7.52 -2.45 3.30
CA TRP A 128 -6.42 -2.21 4.23
C TRP A 128 -5.06 -2.22 3.52
N ASP A 129 -4.04 -1.71 4.23
CA ASP A 129 -2.66 -1.75 3.76
C ASP A 129 -2.15 -3.19 3.55
N PRO A 130 -1.11 -3.40 2.71
CA PRO A 130 -0.69 -4.73 2.33
C PRO A 130 -0.22 -5.63 3.48
N ALA A 131 0.31 -5.06 4.57
CA ALA A 131 0.71 -5.86 5.72
C ALA A 131 -0.51 -6.39 6.48
N VAL A 132 -1.53 -5.56 6.70
CA VAL A 132 -2.79 -6.00 7.32
C VAL A 132 -3.48 -7.05 6.48
N ARG A 133 -3.53 -6.88 5.15
CA ARG A 133 -4.08 -7.90 4.24
C ARG A 133 -3.42 -9.26 4.45
N LEU A 134 -2.07 -9.28 4.51
CA LEU A 134 -1.32 -10.50 4.75
C LEU A 134 -1.62 -11.10 6.13
N HIS A 135 -1.57 -10.29 7.19
CA HIS A 135 -1.80 -10.79 8.55
C HIS A 135 -3.23 -11.30 8.75
N ALA A 136 -4.23 -10.59 8.20
CA ALA A 136 -5.63 -11.02 8.25
C ALA A 136 -5.87 -12.31 7.45
N ALA A 137 -5.27 -12.43 6.26
CA ALA A 137 -5.34 -13.65 5.45
C ALA A 137 -4.72 -14.85 6.19
N TRP A 138 -3.52 -14.69 6.76
CA TRP A 138 -2.89 -15.72 7.59
C TRP A 138 -3.78 -16.07 8.79
N PHE A 139 -4.32 -15.07 9.49
CA PHE A 139 -5.17 -15.29 10.66
C PHE A 139 -6.45 -16.07 10.33
N ALA A 140 -7.03 -15.82 9.15
CA ALA A 140 -8.22 -16.50 8.69
C ALA A 140 -7.94 -17.94 8.23
N LEU A 141 -6.81 -18.17 7.55
CA LEU A 141 -6.55 -19.41 6.82
C LEU A 141 -5.64 -20.39 7.56
N GLU A 142 -4.68 -19.89 8.34
CA GLU A 142 -3.60 -20.72 8.91
C GLU A 142 -3.43 -20.55 10.43
N PHE A 143 -3.99 -19.51 11.06
CA PHE A 143 -3.82 -19.36 12.50
C PHE A 143 -4.55 -20.47 13.26
N GLU A 144 -3.78 -21.27 13.99
CA GLU A 144 -4.28 -22.26 14.95
C GLU A 144 -4.04 -21.72 16.36
N ALA A 145 -5.14 -21.44 17.08
CA ALA A 145 -5.03 -20.90 18.43
C ALA A 145 -4.41 -21.94 19.38
N PRO A 146 -3.38 -21.58 20.17
CA PRO A 146 -2.88 -22.46 21.21
C PRO A 146 -3.96 -22.80 22.25
N PRO A 147 -3.79 -23.87 23.03
CA PRO A 147 -4.63 -24.13 24.20
C PRO A 147 -4.69 -22.88 25.10
N VAL A 148 -5.91 -22.50 25.47
CA VAL A 148 -6.13 -21.33 26.34
C VAL A 148 -5.73 -21.63 27.79
N PRO A 149 -5.19 -20.65 28.53
CA PRO A 149 -4.91 -19.27 28.10
C PRO A 149 -3.56 -19.14 27.34
N PHE A 150 -3.48 -18.20 26.38
CA PHE A 150 -2.22 -17.87 25.69
C PHE A 150 -1.98 -16.37 25.59
N ALA A 151 -0.71 -15.95 25.51
CA ALA A 151 -0.36 -14.53 25.49
C ALA A 151 -0.73 -13.88 24.14
N LEU A 152 -1.46 -12.75 24.18
CA LEU A 152 -1.69 -11.91 23.00
C LEU A 152 -0.60 -10.87 22.84
N ARG A 153 -0.22 -10.23 23.96
CA ARG A 153 0.85 -9.22 24.06
C ARG A 153 1.34 -9.15 25.50
N PRO A 154 2.43 -8.42 25.81
CA PRO A 154 2.84 -8.22 27.19
C PRO A 154 1.69 -7.69 28.05
N GLY A 155 1.29 -8.45 29.07
CA GLY A 155 0.21 -8.10 29.99
C GLY A 155 -1.22 -8.40 29.52
N GLU A 156 -1.44 -8.99 28.33
CA GLU A 156 -2.76 -9.40 27.88
C GLU A 156 -2.78 -10.88 27.44
N THR A 157 -3.77 -11.61 27.94
CA THR A 157 -3.93 -13.05 27.73
C THR A 157 -5.26 -13.31 27.03
N CYS A 158 -5.24 -14.13 25.99
CA CYS A 158 -6.44 -14.68 25.40
C CYS A 158 -6.93 -15.84 26.28
N VAL A 159 -8.18 -15.75 26.71
CA VAL A 159 -8.89 -16.81 27.45
C VAL A 159 -9.98 -17.48 26.60
N ASP A 160 -10.33 -16.88 25.48
CA ASP A 160 -11.34 -17.38 24.54
C ASP A 160 -10.94 -17.01 23.10
N ALA A 161 -10.55 -18.03 22.33
CA ALA A 161 -10.11 -17.88 20.95
C ALA A 161 -11.28 -17.52 20.00
N SER A 162 -12.51 -17.92 20.32
CA SER A 162 -13.69 -17.62 19.52
C SER A 162 -14.03 -16.13 19.62
N LEU A 163 -13.97 -15.57 20.84
CA LEU A 163 -14.14 -14.13 21.07
C LEU A 163 -13.03 -13.31 20.40
N LEU A 164 -11.78 -13.78 20.46
CA LEU A 164 -10.67 -13.15 19.73
C LEU A 164 -10.96 -13.10 18.22
N ARG A 165 -11.36 -14.23 17.62
CA ARG A 165 -11.68 -14.30 16.19
C ARG A 165 -12.82 -13.35 15.82
N ALA A 166 -13.91 -13.35 16.59
CA ALA A 166 -15.05 -12.45 16.37
C ALA A 166 -14.65 -10.96 16.50
N GLY A 167 -13.81 -10.63 17.48
CA GLY A 167 -13.32 -9.26 17.69
C GLY A 167 -12.39 -8.78 16.57
N ILE A 168 -11.51 -9.64 16.06
CA ILE A 168 -10.66 -9.33 14.90
C ILE A 168 -11.53 -9.17 13.64
N ALA A 169 -12.42 -10.13 13.39
CA ALA A 169 -13.40 -10.09 12.29
C ALA A 169 -14.18 -8.77 12.23
N GLY A 170 -14.78 -8.36 13.34
CA GLY A 170 -15.56 -7.11 13.40
C GLY A 170 -14.71 -5.87 13.15
N ARG A 171 -13.46 -5.84 13.64
CA ARG A 171 -12.54 -4.72 13.43
C ARG A 171 -11.99 -4.66 12.00
N VAL A 172 -11.74 -5.81 11.36
CA VAL A 172 -11.37 -5.84 9.93
C VAL A 172 -12.52 -5.29 9.08
N ALA A 173 -13.74 -5.75 9.33
CA ALA A 173 -14.94 -5.28 8.62
C ALA A 173 -15.24 -3.79 8.83
N ALA A 174 -14.92 -3.24 10.01
CA ALA A 174 -15.07 -1.81 10.30
C ALA A 174 -14.16 -0.91 9.44
N GLY A 175 -13.08 -1.46 8.88
CA GLY A 175 -12.22 -0.76 7.92
C GLY A 175 -11.11 0.10 8.54
N PRO A 176 -10.20 0.62 7.70
CA PRO A 176 -8.97 1.29 8.12
C PRO A 176 -9.19 2.64 8.81
N GLU A 177 -10.35 3.27 8.60
CA GLU A 177 -10.73 4.57 9.17
C GLU A 177 -11.40 4.44 10.57
N ALA A 178 -11.68 3.21 11.01
CA ALA A 178 -12.31 2.99 12.30
C ALA A 178 -11.36 3.36 13.48
N PRO A 179 -11.86 3.84 14.63
CA PRO A 179 -11.04 4.13 15.80
C PRO A 179 -10.20 2.94 16.29
N SER A 180 -10.67 1.71 16.03
CA SER A 180 -9.98 0.47 16.38
C SER A 180 -8.83 0.09 15.45
N ALA A 181 -8.63 0.78 14.32
CA ALA A 181 -7.73 0.36 13.26
C ALA A 181 -6.27 0.27 13.69
N THR A 182 -5.77 1.27 14.42
CA THR A 182 -4.39 1.23 14.97
C THR A 182 -4.19 0.04 15.90
N ARG A 183 -5.18 -0.25 16.75
CA ARG A 183 -5.12 -1.42 17.65
C ARG A 183 -5.11 -2.72 16.86
N LEU A 184 -5.99 -2.86 15.87
CA LEU A 184 -6.04 -4.04 15.01
C LEU A 184 -4.71 -4.30 14.30
N ARG A 185 -4.08 -3.25 13.72
CA ARG A 185 -2.76 -3.36 13.06
C ARG A 185 -1.72 -3.95 14.01
N SER A 186 -1.63 -3.38 15.22
CA SER A 186 -0.66 -3.85 16.22
C SER A 186 -0.95 -5.29 16.69
N GLU A 187 -2.22 -5.63 16.91
CA GLU A 187 -2.64 -6.93 17.42
C GLU A 187 -2.39 -8.04 16.39
N LEU A 188 -2.76 -7.81 15.13
CA LEU A 188 -2.48 -8.74 14.04
C LEU A 188 -0.98 -8.92 13.80
N ALA A 189 -0.18 -7.83 13.89
CA ALA A 189 1.26 -7.92 13.74
C ALA A 189 1.90 -8.74 14.88
N VAL A 190 1.51 -8.52 16.13
CA VAL A 190 2.03 -9.29 17.27
C VAL A 190 1.62 -10.77 17.17
N LEU A 191 0.37 -11.04 16.80
CA LEU A 191 -0.09 -12.42 16.58
C LEU A 191 0.69 -13.10 15.45
N PHE A 192 0.90 -12.40 14.34
CA PHE A 192 1.67 -12.93 13.22
C PHE A 192 3.12 -13.23 13.62
N GLU A 193 3.80 -12.29 14.28
CA GLU A 193 5.18 -12.49 14.71
C GLU A 193 5.32 -13.61 15.75
N GLY A 194 4.38 -13.71 16.68
CA GLY A 194 4.38 -14.72 17.74
C GLY A 194 4.00 -16.12 17.26
N TYR A 195 3.00 -16.24 16.37
CA TYR A 195 2.34 -17.52 16.08
C TYR A 195 2.40 -17.96 14.62
N ALA A 196 2.82 -17.10 13.68
CA ALA A 196 3.11 -17.58 12.33
C ALA A 196 4.38 -18.45 12.18
N PRO A 197 5.33 -18.62 13.15
CA PRO A 197 6.50 -19.44 12.90
C PRO A 197 6.14 -20.92 13.11
N SER A 198 5.71 -21.54 12.02
CA SER A 198 6.02 -22.94 11.73
C SER A 198 6.53 -23.00 10.30
N VAL A 199 7.78 -22.55 10.11
CA VAL A 199 8.60 -22.98 8.97
C VAL A 199 9.00 -24.43 9.25
N GLN A 200 8.03 -25.34 9.21
CA GLN A 200 8.33 -26.66 8.69
C GLN A 200 8.40 -26.49 7.18
N THR A 201 9.59 -26.13 6.70
CA THR A 201 10.00 -26.35 5.32
C THR A 201 9.86 -27.84 5.05
N ALA A 202 8.67 -28.28 4.66
CA ALA A 202 8.53 -29.51 3.90
C ALA A 202 9.40 -29.31 2.64
N PRO A 203 10.31 -30.25 2.32
CA PRO A 203 11.14 -30.11 1.13
C PRO A 203 10.22 -30.00 -0.08
N VAL A 204 10.43 -28.93 -0.87
CA VAL A 204 9.73 -28.69 -2.13
C VAL A 204 9.91 -29.94 -2.99
N ALA A 205 8.83 -30.70 -3.16
CA ALA A 205 8.80 -31.79 -4.11
C ALA A 205 9.06 -31.22 -5.50
N THR A 206 10.17 -31.65 -6.10
CA THR A 206 10.57 -31.34 -7.47
C THR A 206 9.40 -31.61 -8.43
N PRO A 207 9.09 -30.73 -9.40
CA PRO A 207 8.06 -31.03 -10.38
C PRO A 207 8.44 -32.30 -11.15
N ARG A 208 7.63 -33.34 -10.98
CA ARG A 208 7.67 -34.56 -11.79
C ARG A 208 7.33 -34.13 -13.22
N ARG A 209 8.34 -34.16 -14.11
CA ARG A 209 8.10 -33.98 -15.55
C ARG A 209 7.00 -34.95 -15.96
N LEU A 210 5.92 -34.43 -16.55
CA LEU A 210 5.05 -35.22 -17.39
C LEU A 210 5.89 -35.64 -18.60
N ALA A 211 6.27 -36.91 -18.64
CA ALA A 211 6.76 -37.53 -19.85
C ALA A 211 5.56 -37.68 -20.79
N ALA A 212 5.68 -37.10 -21.98
CA ALA A 212 4.96 -37.52 -23.17
C ALA A 212 5.93 -38.35 -24.01
#